data_AF-R7ST97-F1
#
_entry.id   AF-R7ST97-F1
#
_cell.length_a   1.000
_cell.length_b   1.000
_cell.length_c   1.000
_cell.angle_alpha   90.00
_cell.angle_beta   90.00
_cell.angle_gamma   90.00
#
_symmetry.space_group_name_H-M   'P 1'
#
loop_
_entity.id
_entity.type
_entity.pdbx_description
1 polymer ?
#
loop_
_entity_poly.entity_id
_entity_poly.type
_entity_poly.pdbx_seq_one_letter_code
_entity_poly.pdbx_strand_id
1 'polypeptide(L)'
;MGDVVTTESHPGFDLDLSAPCLVQLEGQEEPMIMTELEKIQAKAHGIRFFDVTDTPELGTRAHLRVANKPSYPAPNNTQTVKSVIESLKIQNLQDILAKFTSFRTRHYRSQTGKESQRWLLRKITELTEEYAPEALQESISIREFDHSWQQSSIIVGINGTSADDDGVVILGAHLDSTNDSPFLPAPGADDDGSGTTSILEAYRALIEAGFRPERTVEFHWYSAEEGGLLGSQAVVKSYESRGVNVIAMSQYDMTAWVKRGTKEEVGIVTDYTDPDLTEFNKKLVEQYLSVPWVETKCGHACSDHASWNKAGYPSVFTIESAYENVNVQYVHTQNDTYDISDEFSFEHMLEFSKLAVGFAIELGGWKKSS
;
A
#
# COMPACT_ATOMS: atom_id res chain seq x y z
N MET A 1 4.24 -32.19 -33.44
CA MET A 1 5.58 -31.82 -32.97
C MET A 1 5.37 -30.52 -32.22
N GLY A 2 5.48 -30.57 -30.89
CA GLY A 2 5.23 -29.41 -30.05
C GLY A 2 6.39 -28.45 -30.19
N ASP A 3 6.09 -27.22 -30.59
CA ASP A 3 7.04 -26.12 -30.50
C ASP A 3 7.29 -25.86 -29.02
N VAL A 4 8.49 -26.23 -28.58
CA VAL A 4 9.04 -25.79 -27.31
C VAL A 4 9.17 -24.28 -27.44
N VAL A 5 8.29 -23.54 -26.78
CA VAL A 5 8.43 -22.10 -26.58
C VAL A 5 9.76 -21.91 -25.87
N THR A 6 10.76 -21.46 -26.61
CA THR A 6 12.06 -21.10 -26.07
C THR A 6 11.83 -20.01 -25.03
N THR A 7 12.28 -20.25 -23.79
CA THR A 7 12.35 -19.23 -22.75
C THR A 7 13.21 -18.08 -23.27
N GLU A 8 12.60 -17.03 -23.83
CA GLU A 8 13.32 -15.81 -24.17
C GLU A 8 13.86 -15.23 -22.85
N SER A 9 15.18 -15.30 -22.66
CA SER A 9 15.81 -14.67 -21.51
C SER A 9 15.78 -13.16 -21.72
N HIS A 10 15.01 -12.44 -20.91
CA HIS A 10 14.99 -10.97 -20.92
C HIS A 10 16.05 -10.46 -19.93
N PRO A 11 17.11 -9.77 -20.39
CA PRO A 11 18.17 -9.29 -19.50
C PRO A 11 17.61 -8.41 -18.38
N GLY A 12 17.98 -8.72 -17.14
CA GLY A 12 17.52 -7.99 -15.95
C GLY A 12 16.15 -8.43 -15.44
N PHE A 13 15.54 -9.48 -15.97
CA PHE A 13 14.30 -10.07 -15.45
C PHE A 13 14.51 -11.52 -15.01
N ASP A 14 13.93 -11.88 -13.86
CA ASP A 14 13.81 -13.25 -13.39
C ASP A 14 12.34 -13.70 -13.52
N LEU A 15 11.96 -14.03 -14.75
CA LEU A 15 10.59 -14.34 -15.15
C LEU A 15 10.58 -15.59 -16.05
N ASP A 16 10.02 -16.68 -15.54
CA ASP A 16 9.67 -17.86 -16.34
C ASP A 16 8.20 -17.75 -16.75
N LEU A 17 7.98 -17.38 -18.01
CA LEU A 17 6.65 -17.21 -18.60
C LEU A 17 5.83 -18.51 -18.64
N SER A 18 6.47 -19.67 -18.52
CA SER A 18 5.82 -20.99 -18.52
C SER A 18 5.53 -21.52 -17.12
N ALA A 19 5.98 -20.83 -16.07
CA ALA A 19 5.79 -21.26 -14.70
C ALA A 19 4.29 -21.38 -14.39
N PRO A 20 3.84 -22.47 -13.75
CA PRO A 20 2.45 -22.63 -13.35
C PRO A 20 2.15 -21.76 -12.13
N CYS A 21 1.04 -21.02 -12.21
CA CYS A 21 0.46 -20.20 -11.18
C CYS A 21 -0.93 -20.75 -10.82
N LEU A 22 -1.26 -20.78 -9.53
CA LEU A 22 -2.61 -21.04 -9.04
C LEU A 22 -3.32 -19.69 -8.88
N VAL A 23 -4.22 -19.37 -9.81
CA VAL A 23 -4.86 -18.06 -9.91
C VAL A 23 -6.33 -18.15 -9.55
N GLN A 24 -6.78 -17.32 -8.62
CA GLN A 24 -8.19 -17.13 -8.28
C GLN A 24 -8.71 -15.88 -9.00
N LEU A 25 -9.48 -16.09 -10.07
CA LEU A 25 -10.09 -15.00 -10.84
C LEU A 25 -11.23 -14.34 -10.06
N GLU A 26 -11.46 -13.06 -10.33
CA GLU A 26 -12.62 -12.33 -9.81
C GLU A 26 -13.94 -13.08 -10.10
N GLY A 27 -14.80 -13.15 -9.09
CA GLY A 27 -16.10 -13.82 -9.19
C GLY A 27 -16.05 -15.35 -9.19
N GLN A 28 -14.86 -15.95 -9.05
CA GLN A 28 -14.68 -17.40 -8.96
C GLN A 28 -14.21 -17.81 -7.56
N GLU A 29 -14.87 -18.82 -6.99
CA GLU A 29 -14.48 -19.37 -5.68
C GLU A 29 -13.24 -20.27 -5.79
N GLU A 30 -13.18 -21.10 -6.82
CA GLU A 30 -12.11 -22.10 -6.99
C GLU A 30 -10.97 -21.54 -7.84
N PRO A 31 -9.70 -21.62 -7.37
CA PRO A 31 -8.54 -21.26 -8.17
C PRO A 31 -8.33 -22.21 -9.36
N MET A 32 -7.70 -21.70 -10.42
CA MET A 32 -7.33 -22.47 -11.60
C MET A 32 -5.83 -22.35 -11.90
N ILE A 33 -5.27 -23.37 -12.54
CA ILE A 33 -3.88 -23.32 -13.00
C ILE A 33 -3.82 -22.52 -14.29
N MET A 34 -2.95 -21.53 -14.31
CA MET A 34 -2.58 -20.72 -15.48
C MET A 34 -1.06 -20.64 -15.54
N THR A 35 -0.50 -20.35 -16.71
CA THR A 35 0.91 -19.97 -16.83
C THR A 35 1.11 -18.51 -16.43
N GLU A 36 2.33 -18.14 -16.02
CA GLU A 36 2.70 -16.74 -15.77
C GLU A 36 2.39 -15.84 -16.99
N LEU A 37 2.57 -16.34 -18.22
CA LEU A 37 2.19 -15.63 -19.44
C LEU A 37 0.68 -15.40 -19.54
N GLU A 38 -0.14 -16.42 -19.31
CA GLU A 38 -1.60 -16.29 -19.32
C GLU A 38 -2.07 -15.32 -18.23
N LYS A 39 -1.40 -15.29 -17.07
CA LYS A 39 -1.65 -14.34 -15.99
C LYS A 39 -1.36 -12.90 -16.42
N ILE A 40 -0.19 -12.66 -17.03
CA ILE A 40 0.17 -11.34 -17.61
C ILE A 40 -0.86 -10.91 -18.66
N GLN A 41 -1.24 -11.83 -19.56
CA GLN A 41 -2.25 -11.55 -20.57
C GLN A 41 -3.62 -11.25 -19.96
N ALA A 42 -4.05 -11.99 -18.94
CA ALA A 42 -5.30 -11.72 -18.25
C ALA A 42 -5.31 -10.30 -17.68
N LYS A 43 -4.23 -9.90 -17.00
CA LYS A 43 -4.09 -8.55 -16.45
C LYS A 43 -4.15 -7.46 -17.52
N ALA A 44 -3.41 -7.64 -18.63
CA ALA A 44 -3.43 -6.70 -19.75
C ALA A 44 -4.82 -6.56 -20.42
N HIS A 45 -5.69 -7.57 -20.29
CA HIS A 45 -7.09 -7.50 -20.72
C HIS A 45 -8.04 -6.99 -19.63
N GLY A 46 -7.51 -6.46 -18.52
CA GLY A 46 -8.28 -5.93 -17.40
C GLY A 46 -8.91 -6.99 -16.50
N ILE A 47 -8.52 -8.26 -16.63
CA ILE A 47 -9.00 -9.34 -15.76
C ILE A 47 -8.25 -9.28 -14.43
N ARG A 48 -9.01 -9.24 -13.33
CA ARG A 48 -8.50 -9.10 -11.96
C ARG A 48 -8.45 -10.45 -11.26
N PHE A 49 -7.44 -10.66 -10.43
CA PHE A 49 -7.20 -11.96 -9.80
C PHE A 49 -6.30 -11.86 -8.57
N PHE A 50 -6.36 -12.87 -7.71
CA PHE A 50 -5.29 -13.21 -6.78
C PHE A 50 -4.42 -14.30 -7.39
N ASP A 51 -3.11 -14.17 -7.26
CA ASP A 51 -2.22 -15.31 -7.41
C ASP A 51 -2.03 -15.94 -6.03
N VAL A 52 -2.60 -17.13 -5.82
CA VAL A 52 -2.58 -17.86 -4.55
C VAL A 52 -1.57 -19.00 -4.55
N THR A 53 -0.63 -19.01 -5.50
CA THR A 53 0.37 -20.08 -5.66
C THR A 53 1.12 -20.38 -4.36
N ASP A 54 1.59 -19.33 -3.68
CA ASP A 54 2.40 -19.45 -2.46
C ASP A 54 1.55 -19.39 -1.17
N THR A 55 0.27 -19.06 -1.29
CA THR A 55 -0.63 -18.73 -0.17
C THR A 55 -2.02 -19.40 -0.26
N PRO A 56 -2.15 -20.68 -0.67
CA PRO A 56 -3.46 -21.31 -0.87
C PRO A 56 -4.27 -21.46 0.43
N GLU A 57 -3.59 -21.46 1.59
CA GLU A 57 -4.21 -21.58 2.91
C GLU A 57 -4.45 -20.23 3.61
N LEU A 58 -4.19 -19.10 2.94
CA LEU A 58 -4.38 -17.78 3.54
C LEU A 58 -5.84 -17.58 3.97
N GLY A 59 -6.03 -17.18 5.23
CA GLY A 59 -7.35 -16.93 5.80
C GLY A 59 -8.06 -18.16 6.33
N THR A 60 -7.42 -19.33 6.36
CA THR A 60 -7.94 -20.51 7.06
C THR A 60 -8.24 -20.25 8.54
N ARG A 61 -7.58 -19.27 9.18
CA ARG A 61 -7.85 -18.85 10.57
C ARG A 61 -8.69 -17.58 10.69
N ALA A 62 -9.23 -17.03 9.60
CA ALA A 62 -10.02 -15.80 9.61
C ALA A 62 -11.19 -15.86 10.61
N HIS A 63 -11.86 -17.01 10.69
CA HIS A 63 -12.98 -17.25 11.62
C HIS A 63 -12.62 -17.04 13.10
N LEU A 64 -11.35 -17.17 13.50
CA LEU A 64 -10.90 -16.91 14.87
C LEU A 64 -10.85 -15.42 15.20
N ARG A 65 -10.68 -14.55 14.19
CA ARG A 65 -10.54 -13.10 14.34
C ARG A 65 -11.87 -12.37 14.33
N VAL A 66 -12.84 -12.89 13.58
CA VAL A 66 -14.20 -12.33 13.50
C VAL A 66 -14.89 -12.25 14.87
N ALA A 67 -14.51 -13.11 15.82
CA ALA A 67 -15.08 -13.12 17.17
C ALA A 67 -14.64 -11.95 18.07
N ASN A 68 -13.50 -11.31 17.79
CA ASN A 68 -12.88 -10.27 18.63
C ASN A 68 -12.56 -9.02 17.81
N LYS A 69 -13.58 -8.42 17.19
CA LYS A 69 -13.41 -7.20 16.41
C LYS A 69 -13.01 -6.00 17.29
N PRO A 70 -12.02 -5.19 16.89
CA PRO A 70 -11.70 -3.94 17.55
C PRO A 70 -12.88 -2.96 17.50
N SER A 71 -12.91 -2.02 18.45
CA SER A 71 -13.84 -0.90 18.44
C SER A 71 -13.11 0.39 18.06
N TYR A 72 -13.70 1.19 17.20
CA TYR A 72 -13.12 2.45 16.72
C TYR A 72 -13.87 3.66 17.30
N PRO A 73 -13.39 4.26 18.41
CA PRO A 73 -14.01 5.45 18.98
C PRO A 73 -13.89 6.65 18.01
N ALA A 74 -14.68 7.70 18.22
CA ALA A 74 -14.55 8.91 17.42
C ALA A 74 -13.15 9.55 17.60
N PRO A 75 -12.55 10.11 16.53
CA PRO A 75 -11.25 10.79 16.60
C PRO A 75 -11.22 11.85 17.71
N ASN A 76 -10.20 11.82 18.56
CA ASN A 76 -10.11 12.72 19.72
C ASN A 76 -8.72 13.36 19.94
N ASN A 77 -7.73 13.05 19.09
CA ASN A 77 -6.37 13.60 19.15
C ASN A 77 -6.16 14.82 18.24
N THR A 78 -7.23 15.56 17.94
CA THR A 78 -7.26 16.57 16.87
C THR A 78 -6.13 17.59 16.91
N GLN A 79 -5.81 18.15 18.08
CA GLN A 79 -4.75 19.15 18.16
C GLN A 79 -3.37 18.55 17.83
N THR A 80 -3.11 17.33 18.29
CA THR A 80 -1.86 16.63 18.03
C THR A 80 -1.74 16.23 16.56
N VAL A 81 -2.81 15.68 15.97
CA VAL A 81 -2.85 15.36 14.54
C VAL A 81 -2.61 16.61 13.69
N LYS A 82 -3.31 17.71 13.96
CA LYS A 82 -3.16 18.96 13.22
C LYS A 82 -1.74 19.53 13.30
N SER A 83 -1.09 19.44 14.48
CA SER A 83 0.30 19.90 14.62
C SER A 83 1.30 19.11 13.78
N VAL A 84 1.08 17.80 13.58
CA VAL A 84 1.92 16.99 12.69
C VAL A 84 1.61 17.30 11.23
N ILE A 85 0.33 17.44 10.87
CA ILE A 85 -0.11 17.80 9.51
C ILE A 85 0.53 19.11 9.03
N GLU A 86 0.69 20.11 9.92
CA GLU A 86 1.34 21.38 9.60
C GLU A 86 2.80 21.24 9.16
N SER A 87 3.46 20.12 9.47
CA SER A 87 4.85 19.84 9.07
C SER A 87 4.99 19.16 7.70
N LEU A 88 3.89 18.68 7.10
CA LEU A 88 3.90 17.99 5.81
C LEU A 88 4.32 18.93 4.68
N LYS A 89 5.11 18.43 3.72
CA LYS A 89 5.69 19.25 2.64
C LYS A 89 5.44 18.64 1.27
N ILE A 90 4.74 19.37 0.41
CA ILE A 90 4.56 19.02 -1.02
C ILE A 90 5.91 18.82 -1.73
N GLN A 91 6.93 19.63 -1.40
CA GLN A 91 8.25 19.49 -2.00
C GLN A 91 8.87 18.10 -1.76
N ASN A 92 8.65 17.51 -0.58
CA ASN A 92 9.15 16.16 -0.28
C ASN A 92 8.44 15.12 -1.17
N LEU A 93 7.12 15.27 -1.35
CA LEU A 93 6.34 14.40 -2.24
C LEU A 93 6.89 14.48 -3.69
N GLN A 94 7.13 15.70 -4.18
CA GLN A 94 7.69 15.94 -5.51
C GLN A 94 9.08 15.32 -5.68
N ASP A 95 10.01 15.58 -4.75
CA ASP A 95 11.39 15.12 -4.86
C ASP A 95 11.51 13.59 -4.78
N ILE A 96 10.75 12.98 -3.86
CA ILE A 96 10.71 11.52 -3.68
C ILE A 96 10.09 10.88 -4.92
N LEU A 97 8.92 11.35 -5.37
CA LEU A 97 8.22 10.76 -6.50
C LEU A 97 9.04 10.88 -7.79
N ALA A 98 9.63 12.05 -8.05
CA ALA A 98 10.48 12.25 -9.22
C ALA A 98 11.64 11.26 -9.25
N LYS A 99 12.25 10.96 -8.10
CA LYS A 99 13.32 9.94 -8.06
C LYS A 99 12.77 8.52 -8.16
N PHE A 100 11.66 8.21 -7.50
CA PHE A 100 11.08 6.86 -7.44
C PHE A 100 10.50 6.40 -8.79
N THR A 101 10.01 7.34 -9.60
CA THR A 101 9.47 7.11 -10.95
C THR A 101 10.56 7.19 -12.04
N SER A 102 11.79 7.59 -11.69
CA SER A 102 12.93 7.62 -12.63
C SER A 102 13.49 6.24 -12.99
N PHE A 103 13.15 5.20 -12.23
CA PHE A 103 13.51 3.83 -12.57
C PHE A 103 12.70 3.38 -13.78
N ARG A 104 13.33 2.68 -14.73
CA ARG A 104 12.67 2.24 -15.98
C ARG A 104 11.35 1.52 -15.71
N THR A 105 11.34 0.66 -14.71
CA THR A 105 10.17 -0.02 -14.17
C THR A 105 10.49 -0.44 -12.74
N ARG A 106 9.48 -0.55 -11.88
CA ARG A 106 9.60 -1.12 -10.54
C ARG A 106 9.02 -2.54 -10.47
N HIS A 107 8.79 -3.19 -11.61
CA HIS A 107 8.26 -4.55 -11.68
C HIS A 107 9.03 -5.52 -10.78
N TYR A 108 8.31 -6.28 -9.96
CA TYR A 108 8.84 -7.10 -8.87
C TYR A 108 9.89 -8.16 -9.26
N ARG A 109 9.86 -8.62 -10.51
CA ARG A 109 10.84 -9.56 -11.10
C ARG A 109 12.00 -8.89 -11.85
N SER A 110 12.02 -7.56 -11.92
CA SER A 110 13.05 -6.82 -12.65
C SER A 110 14.19 -6.39 -11.72
N GLN A 111 15.40 -6.26 -12.30
CA GLN A 111 16.56 -5.70 -11.61
C GLN A 111 16.29 -4.26 -11.17
N THR A 112 15.64 -3.45 -12.01
CA THR A 112 15.28 -2.06 -11.66
C THR A 112 14.23 -2.00 -10.55
N GLY A 113 13.37 -3.01 -10.41
CA GLY A 113 12.47 -3.18 -9.26
C GLY A 113 13.21 -3.46 -7.96
N LYS A 114 14.26 -4.30 -7.97
CA LYS A 114 15.13 -4.47 -6.78
C LYS A 114 15.94 -3.21 -6.49
N GLU A 115 16.39 -2.49 -7.52
CA GLU A 115 17.11 -1.22 -7.35
C GLU A 115 16.22 -0.11 -6.78
N SER A 116 14.97 0.02 -7.23
CA SER A 116 14.00 0.98 -6.70
C SER A 116 13.65 0.68 -5.24
N GLN A 117 13.41 -0.58 -4.90
CA GLN A 117 13.16 -1.01 -3.53
C GLN A 117 14.36 -0.71 -2.61
N ARG A 118 15.59 -1.02 -3.03
CA ARG A 118 16.79 -0.68 -2.26
C ARG A 118 16.98 0.82 -2.10
N TRP A 119 16.59 1.61 -3.10
CA TRP A 119 16.60 3.07 -3.00
C TRP A 119 15.58 3.56 -1.96
N LEU A 120 14.35 3.03 -1.99
CA LEU A 120 13.31 3.38 -1.02
C LEU A 120 13.72 3.02 0.41
N LEU A 121 14.29 1.82 0.62
CA LEU A 121 14.82 1.39 1.92
C LEU A 121 15.90 2.35 2.47
N ARG A 122 16.84 2.76 1.60
CA ARG A 122 17.86 3.76 1.98
C ARG A 122 17.21 5.09 2.32
N LYS A 123 16.25 5.56 1.52
CA LYS A 123 15.56 6.83 1.76
C LYS A 123 14.81 6.84 3.09
N ILE A 124 14.12 5.76 3.43
CA ILE A 124 13.47 5.57 4.74
C ILE A 124 14.51 5.66 5.87
N THR A 125 15.65 4.98 5.71
CA THR A 125 16.74 4.99 6.70
C THR A 125 17.30 6.40 6.89
N GLU A 126 17.61 7.10 5.80
CA GLU A 126 18.10 8.49 5.81
C GLU A 126 17.11 9.43 6.51
N LEU A 127 15.81 9.34 6.19
CA LEU A 127 14.78 10.16 6.85
C LEU A 127 14.68 9.82 8.34
N THR A 128 14.85 8.55 8.72
CA THR A 128 14.84 8.12 10.12
C THR A 128 16.01 8.73 10.88
N GLU A 129 17.22 8.67 10.32
CA GLU A 129 18.43 9.23 10.93
C GLU A 129 18.37 10.76 11.02
N GLU A 130 17.79 11.43 10.03
CA GLU A 130 17.71 12.89 9.94
C GLU A 130 16.63 13.48 10.86
N TYR A 131 15.43 12.88 10.91
CA TYR A 131 14.25 13.48 11.54
C TYR A 131 13.88 12.87 12.88
N ALA A 132 14.15 11.58 13.14
CA ALA A 132 13.77 10.97 14.40
C ALA A 132 14.74 11.37 15.52
N PRO A 133 14.25 11.82 16.70
CA PRO A 133 15.10 11.97 17.88
C PRO A 133 15.82 10.66 18.22
N GLU A 134 17.04 10.71 18.75
CA GLU A 134 17.87 9.53 19.06
C GLU A 134 17.10 8.49 19.91
N ALA A 135 16.41 8.94 20.95
CA ALA A 135 15.60 8.06 21.81
C ALA A 135 14.35 7.47 21.11
N LEU A 136 13.90 8.03 19.99
CA LEU A 136 12.86 7.43 19.15
C LEU A 136 13.46 6.40 18.19
N GLN A 137 14.66 6.64 17.64
CA GLN A 137 15.33 5.71 16.71
C GLN A 137 15.48 4.31 17.31
N GLU A 138 15.74 4.20 18.61
CA GLU A 138 15.82 2.90 19.32
C GLU A 138 14.51 2.08 19.30
N SER A 139 13.37 2.74 19.08
CA SER A 139 12.06 2.10 18.98
C SER A 139 11.61 1.83 17.54
N ILE A 140 12.40 2.27 16.56
CA ILE A 140 12.10 2.11 15.14
C ILE A 140 12.84 0.87 14.62
N SER A 141 12.10 0.00 13.95
CA SER A 141 12.65 -1.14 13.20
C SER A 141 12.41 -0.92 11.71
N ILE A 142 13.45 -1.12 10.89
CA ILE A 142 13.36 -1.04 9.43
C ILE A 142 13.86 -2.39 8.90
N ARG A 143 13.01 -3.13 8.19
CA ARG A 143 13.36 -4.46 7.68
C ARG A 143 12.81 -4.72 6.29
N GLU A 144 13.58 -5.49 5.53
CA GLU A 144 13.10 -6.14 4.31
C GLU A 144 12.31 -7.40 4.70
N PHE A 145 11.27 -7.72 3.92
CA PHE A 145 10.58 -9.00 3.92
C PHE A 145 10.86 -9.67 2.58
N ASP A 146 11.65 -10.73 2.61
CA ASP A 146 12.09 -11.44 1.41
C ASP A 146 11.01 -12.35 0.84
N HIS A 147 11.01 -12.47 -0.48
CA HIS A 147 10.07 -13.28 -1.25
C HIS A 147 10.81 -14.28 -2.14
N SER A 148 10.08 -15.10 -2.88
CA SER A 148 10.63 -16.02 -3.89
C SER A 148 11.13 -15.30 -5.15
N TRP A 149 10.90 -13.99 -5.27
CA TRP A 149 11.39 -13.12 -6.35
C TRP A 149 12.36 -12.06 -5.82
N GLN A 150 12.96 -11.29 -6.73
CA GLN A 150 14.09 -10.40 -6.42
C GLN A 150 13.73 -9.21 -5.50
N GLN A 151 12.58 -8.58 -5.72
CA GLN A 151 12.14 -7.41 -4.96
C GLN A 151 11.53 -7.82 -3.61
N SER A 152 12.00 -7.22 -2.52
CA SER A 152 11.50 -7.48 -1.16
C SER A 152 10.39 -6.48 -0.81
N SER A 153 9.44 -6.83 0.05
CA SER A 153 8.60 -5.80 0.70
C SER A 153 9.43 -5.07 1.77
N ILE A 154 9.03 -3.86 2.16
CA ILE A 154 9.66 -3.12 3.26
C ILE A 154 8.63 -2.96 4.38
N ILE A 155 9.04 -3.22 5.62
CA ILE A 155 8.22 -3.00 6.81
C ILE A 155 9.02 -2.14 7.78
N VAL A 156 8.43 -1.00 8.15
CA VAL A 156 8.96 -0.09 9.16
C VAL A 156 8.00 -0.07 10.33
N GLY A 157 8.47 -0.43 11.53
CA GLY A 157 7.66 -0.44 12.74
C GLY A 157 8.15 0.58 13.76
N ILE A 158 7.25 1.38 14.31
CA ILE A 158 7.46 2.19 15.51
C ILE A 158 6.83 1.44 16.68
N ASN A 159 7.68 0.89 17.57
CA ASN A 159 7.23 0.05 18.66
C ASN A 159 6.30 0.81 19.62
N GLY A 160 5.17 0.18 19.95
CA GLY A 160 4.24 0.69 20.95
C GLY A 160 4.83 0.73 22.35
N THR A 161 4.38 1.68 23.16
CA THR A 161 4.80 1.85 24.55
C THR A 161 3.91 1.14 25.57
N SER A 162 2.75 0.61 25.16
CA SER A 162 1.84 -0.12 26.03
C SER A 162 2.36 -1.53 26.31
N ALA A 163 2.30 -1.95 27.58
CA ALA A 163 2.58 -3.32 27.98
C ALA A 163 1.31 -4.21 27.95
N ASP A 164 0.14 -3.60 27.94
CA ASP A 164 -1.17 -4.26 28.09
C ASP A 164 -1.98 -4.28 26.78
N ASP A 165 -1.48 -3.62 25.73
CA ASP A 165 -2.11 -3.54 24.41
C ASP A 165 -1.08 -3.85 23.34
N ASP A 166 -1.18 -5.06 22.78
CA ASP A 166 -0.29 -5.58 21.73
C ASP A 166 -0.82 -5.30 20.31
N GLY A 167 -1.83 -4.43 20.18
CA GLY A 167 -2.42 -4.08 18.90
C GLY A 167 -1.40 -3.47 17.93
N VAL A 168 -1.56 -3.83 16.66
CA VAL A 168 -0.77 -3.30 15.55
C VAL A 168 -1.67 -2.54 14.57
N VAL A 169 -1.28 -1.30 14.26
CA VAL A 169 -1.91 -0.44 13.25
C VAL A 169 -0.99 -0.40 12.03
N ILE A 170 -1.53 -0.64 10.84
CA ILE A 170 -0.74 -0.75 9.62
C ILE A 170 -1.20 0.30 8.60
N LEU A 171 -0.24 0.99 7.99
CA LEU A 171 -0.43 1.83 6.81
C LEU A 171 0.32 1.18 5.65
N GLY A 172 -0.37 0.92 4.55
CA GLY A 172 0.14 0.16 3.41
C GLY A 172 0.05 0.91 2.10
N ALA A 173 1.03 0.67 1.23
CA ALA A 173 1.08 1.06 -0.18
C ALA A 173 1.90 -0.01 -0.93
N HIS A 174 1.82 -0.07 -2.25
CA HIS A 174 2.69 -0.98 -3.03
C HIS A 174 3.84 -0.23 -3.70
N LEU A 175 5.01 -0.86 -3.77
CA LEU A 175 6.24 -0.24 -4.27
C LEU A 175 6.60 -0.66 -5.70
N ASP A 176 5.91 -1.65 -6.26
CA ASP A 176 6.13 -2.06 -7.63
C ASP A 176 5.42 -1.15 -8.63
N SER A 177 5.52 -1.52 -9.90
CA SER A 177 4.78 -0.91 -11.00
C SER A 177 4.73 -1.90 -12.14
N THR A 178 3.69 -1.79 -12.96
CA THR A 178 3.53 -2.65 -14.11
C THR A 178 3.25 -1.89 -15.40
N ASN A 179 3.30 -2.65 -16.49
CA ASN A 179 2.80 -2.24 -17.79
C ASN A 179 2.12 -3.46 -18.44
N ASP A 180 1.29 -3.26 -19.46
CA ASP A 180 0.68 -4.31 -20.29
C ASP A 180 1.68 -5.40 -20.72
N SER A 181 2.94 -5.02 -20.89
CA SER A 181 4.06 -5.95 -20.97
C SER A 181 5.07 -5.66 -19.86
N PRO A 182 5.52 -6.67 -19.08
CA PRO A 182 6.45 -6.47 -17.97
C PRO A 182 7.80 -5.91 -18.43
N PHE A 183 8.10 -6.00 -19.73
CA PHE A 183 9.37 -5.54 -20.29
C PHE A 183 9.33 -4.09 -20.76
N LEU A 184 8.17 -3.42 -20.76
CA LEU A 184 8.06 -2.00 -21.11
C LEU A 184 8.39 -1.10 -19.92
N PRO A 185 8.73 0.19 -20.17
CA PRO A 185 8.84 1.16 -19.09
C PRO A 185 7.51 1.30 -18.33
N ALA A 186 7.60 1.35 -17.00
CA ALA A 186 6.47 1.50 -16.10
C ALA A 186 6.83 2.53 -15.02
N PRO A 187 6.71 3.84 -15.32
CA PRO A 187 7.08 4.86 -14.35
C PRO A 187 6.20 4.80 -13.10
N GLY A 188 4.93 4.41 -13.21
CA GLY A 188 4.04 4.12 -12.08
C GLY A 188 3.93 5.31 -11.11
N ALA A 189 3.69 6.52 -11.63
CA ALA A 189 3.70 7.71 -10.82
C ALA A 189 2.48 7.80 -9.91
N ASP A 190 1.31 7.52 -10.45
CA ASP A 190 0.08 7.42 -9.67
C ASP A 190 -0.03 6.05 -9.01
N ASP A 191 0.21 4.98 -9.77
CA ASP A 191 0.04 3.58 -9.36
C ASP A 191 1.40 2.84 -9.20
N ASP A 192 1.89 2.62 -7.98
CA ASP A 192 1.51 3.31 -6.74
C ASP A 192 2.67 4.13 -6.17
N GLY A 193 3.33 4.87 -7.07
CA GLY A 193 4.31 5.86 -6.69
C GLY A 193 3.71 6.90 -5.73
N SER A 194 2.46 7.26 -5.94
CA SER A 194 1.77 8.28 -5.18
C SER A 194 1.45 7.82 -3.75
N GLY A 195 0.84 6.64 -3.55
CA GLY A 195 0.54 6.09 -2.23
C GLY A 195 1.80 5.78 -1.44
N THR A 196 2.80 5.16 -2.09
CA THR A 196 4.14 4.93 -1.51
C THR A 196 4.74 6.22 -0.94
N THR A 197 4.64 7.31 -1.71
CA THR A 197 5.23 8.60 -1.34
C THR A 197 4.40 9.32 -0.27
N SER A 198 3.08 9.23 -0.34
CA SER A 198 2.15 9.80 0.64
C SER A 198 2.37 9.21 2.04
N ILE A 199 2.47 7.88 2.16
CA ILE A 199 2.71 7.25 3.48
C ILE A 199 4.14 7.49 3.98
N LEU A 200 5.11 7.68 3.08
CA LEU A 200 6.49 8.01 3.45
C LEU A 200 6.61 9.43 4.04
N GLU A 201 5.90 10.41 3.46
CA GLU A 201 5.87 11.77 4.00
C GLU A 201 5.12 11.83 5.34
N ALA A 202 4.05 11.03 5.50
CA ALA A 202 3.39 10.85 6.79
C ALA A 202 4.33 10.24 7.85
N TYR A 203 5.07 9.19 7.49
CA TYR A 203 6.09 8.58 8.36
C TYR A 203 7.12 9.63 8.81
N ARG A 204 7.70 10.38 7.87
CA ARG A 204 8.68 11.44 8.15
C ARG A 204 8.13 12.48 9.14
N ALA A 205 6.92 12.99 8.90
CA ALA A 205 6.29 13.98 9.76
C ALA A 205 6.03 13.45 11.18
N LEU A 206 5.61 12.20 11.32
CA LEU A 206 5.40 11.57 12.62
C LEU A 206 6.72 11.44 13.41
N ILE A 207 7.79 10.97 12.79
CA ILE A 207 9.07 10.82 13.48
C ILE A 207 9.73 12.16 13.82
N GLU A 208 9.60 13.18 12.96
CA GLU A 208 10.05 14.55 13.22
C GLU A 208 9.35 15.13 14.46
N ALA A 209 8.05 14.84 14.60
CA ALA A 209 7.27 15.26 15.75
C ALA A 209 7.54 14.44 17.02
N GLY A 210 8.40 13.42 16.96
CA GLY A 210 8.71 12.56 18.10
C GLY A 210 7.58 11.59 18.48
N PHE A 211 6.84 11.09 17.48
CA PHE A 211 5.70 10.19 17.67
C PHE A 211 6.10 8.91 18.43
N ARG A 212 5.50 8.73 19.61
CA ARG A 212 5.68 7.53 20.46
C ARG A 212 4.32 6.87 20.69
N PRO A 213 3.93 5.90 19.86
CA PRO A 213 2.60 5.35 19.93
C PRO A 213 2.42 4.45 21.16
N GLU A 214 1.18 4.28 21.58
CA GLU A 214 0.84 3.31 22.64
C GLU A 214 0.78 1.90 22.07
N ARG A 215 0.17 1.74 20.89
CA ARG A 215 0.18 0.53 20.07
C ARG A 215 1.30 0.57 19.04
N THR A 216 1.70 -0.57 18.50
CA THR A 216 2.72 -0.56 17.43
C THR A 216 2.10 0.01 16.16
N VAL A 217 2.80 0.92 15.48
CA VAL A 217 2.41 1.46 14.17
C VAL A 217 3.42 1.01 13.14
N GLU A 218 2.97 0.35 12.08
CA GLU A 218 3.81 -0.13 11.00
C GLU A 218 3.45 0.52 9.66
N PHE A 219 4.47 0.86 8.87
CA PHE A 219 4.38 1.31 7.49
C PHE A 219 4.91 0.20 6.58
N HIS A 220 4.08 -0.23 5.64
CA HIS A 220 4.35 -1.36 4.76
C HIS A 220 4.39 -0.85 3.32
N TRP A 221 5.44 -1.25 2.59
CA TRP A 221 5.53 -1.09 1.15
C TRP A 221 5.63 -2.47 0.52
N TYR A 222 4.52 -2.94 -0.06
CA TYR A 222 4.39 -4.29 -0.58
C TYR A 222 5.03 -4.41 -1.96
N SER A 223 5.78 -5.47 -2.17
CA SER A 223 6.24 -5.88 -3.51
C SER A 223 5.20 -6.76 -4.18
N ALA A 224 5.14 -6.73 -5.51
CA ALA A 224 4.34 -7.65 -6.32
C ALA A 224 2.83 -7.59 -6.03
N GLU A 225 2.29 -6.40 -5.74
CA GLU A 225 0.84 -6.16 -5.85
C GLU A 225 0.42 -6.52 -7.27
N GLU A 226 1.21 -6.06 -8.23
CA GLU A 226 0.84 -6.12 -9.64
C GLU A 226 0.88 -7.55 -10.20
N GLY A 227 1.57 -8.45 -9.50
CA GLY A 227 1.62 -9.89 -9.78
C GLY A 227 0.43 -10.69 -9.26
N GLY A 228 -0.57 -10.03 -8.66
CA GLY A 228 -1.75 -10.64 -8.06
C GLY A 228 -1.72 -10.66 -6.53
N LEU A 229 -1.35 -9.53 -5.92
CA LEU A 229 -1.27 -9.33 -4.46
C LEU A 229 -0.25 -10.26 -3.76
N LEU A 230 0.80 -10.65 -4.46
CA LEU A 230 1.72 -11.70 -4.00
C LEU A 230 2.45 -11.31 -2.70
N GLY A 231 2.99 -10.09 -2.63
CA GLY A 231 3.78 -9.69 -1.47
C GLY A 231 2.94 -9.41 -0.23
N SER A 232 1.78 -8.76 -0.36
CA SER A 232 0.88 -8.58 0.78
C SER A 232 0.35 -9.92 1.28
N GLN A 233 -0.03 -10.86 0.41
CA GLN A 233 -0.43 -12.21 0.82
C GLN A 233 0.68 -12.93 1.62
N ALA A 234 1.93 -12.85 1.18
CA ALA A 234 3.07 -13.44 1.89
C ALA A 234 3.30 -12.81 3.28
N VAL A 235 3.20 -11.48 3.37
CA VAL A 235 3.27 -10.74 4.64
C VAL A 235 2.13 -11.17 5.56
N VAL A 236 0.87 -11.13 5.10
CA VAL A 236 -0.30 -11.48 5.90
C VAL A 236 -0.23 -12.94 6.37
N LYS A 237 0.21 -13.88 5.53
CA LYS A 237 0.44 -15.27 5.93
C LYS A 237 1.44 -15.38 7.08
N SER A 238 2.52 -14.60 7.06
CA SER A 238 3.47 -14.54 8.18
C SER A 238 2.82 -13.99 9.45
N TYR A 239 2.01 -12.94 9.35
CA TYR A 239 1.30 -12.35 10.49
C TYR A 239 0.28 -13.31 11.09
N GLU A 240 -0.48 -14.01 10.23
CA GLU A 240 -1.43 -15.06 10.63
C GLU A 240 -0.74 -16.23 11.32
N SER A 241 0.42 -16.66 10.82
CA SER A 241 1.18 -17.76 11.40
C SER A 241 1.72 -17.43 12.80
N ARG A 242 2.13 -16.17 13.01
CA ARG A 242 2.66 -15.66 14.28
C ARG A 242 1.56 -15.21 15.25
N GLY A 243 0.31 -15.14 14.80
CA GLY A 243 -0.81 -14.68 15.61
C GLY A 243 -0.74 -13.19 15.95
N VAL A 244 -0.20 -12.36 15.05
CA VAL A 244 -0.10 -10.91 15.28
C VAL A 244 -1.50 -10.30 15.39
N ASN A 245 -1.72 -9.48 16.43
CA ASN A 245 -2.96 -8.78 16.70
C ASN A 245 -3.05 -7.47 15.89
N VAL A 246 -3.32 -7.57 14.58
CA VAL A 246 -3.55 -6.40 13.73
C VAL A 246 -4.97 -5.90 13.95
N ILE A 247 -5.08 -4.68 14.47
CA ILE A 247 -6.37 -4.06 14.82
C ILE A 247 -6.90 -3.14 13.73
N ALA A 248 -6.04 -2.69 12.81
CA ALA A 248 -6.45 -1.87 11.68
C ALA A 248 -5.34 -1.85 10.62
N MET A 249 -5.73 -1.96 9.36
CA MET A 249 -4.85 -1.75 8.21
C MET A 249 -5.52 -0.77 7.23
N SER A 250 -4.81 0.26 6.80
CA SER A 250 -5.28 1.19 5.77
C SER A 250 -4.38 1.11 4.54
N GLN A 251 -4.96 0.83 3.38
CA GLN A 251 -4.28 0.89 2.09
C GLN A 251 -4.42 2.28 1.46
N TYR A 252 -3.32 2.76 0.90
CA TYR A 252 -3.19 3.98 0.10
C TYR A 252 -2.66 3.55 -1.25
N ASP A 253 -3.51 3.59 -2.27
CA ASP A 253 -3.17 3.13 -3.62
C ASP A 253 -3.87 4.06 -4.62
N MET A 254 -3.07 4.76 -5.42
CA MET A 254 -3.46 5.89 -6.24
C MET A 254 -4.04 7.05 -5.43
N THR A 255 -3.24 8.10 -5.26
CA THR A 255 -3.51 9.22 -4.34
C THR A 255 -3.33 10.59 -4.99
N ALA A 256 -3.14 10.65 -6.32
CA ALA A 256 -2.72 11.87 -6.99
C ALA A 256 -3.72 12.43 -8.00
N TRP A 257 -4.66 11.66 -8.55
CA TRP A 257 -5.48 12.15 -9.66
C TRP A 257 -6.73 12.92 -9.23
N VAL A 258 -6.89 14.12 -9.78
CA VAL A 258 -8.12 14.93 -9.67
C VAL A 258 -8.66 15.21 -11.07
N LYS A 259 -9.61 14.38 -11.51
CA LYS A 259 -10.16 14.46 -12.86
C LYS A 259 -10.82 15.81 -13.16
N ARG A 260 -10.49 16.39 -14.31
CA ARG A 260 -10.98 17.68 -14.75
C ARG A 260 -12.50 17.71 -14.84
N GLY A 261 -13.09 18.76 -14.27
CA GLY A 261 -14.54 18.96 -14.27
C GLY A 261 -15.27 18.13 -13.21
N THR A 262 -14.55 17.43 -12.35
CA THR A 262 -15.10 16.76 -11.16
C THR A 262 -14.78 17.55 -9.90
N LYS A 263 -15.37 17.14 -8.78
CA LYS A 263 -15.06 17.69 -7.47
C LYS A 263 -13.90 16.88 -6.88
N GLU A 264 -12.89 17.55 -6.35
CA GLU A 264 -11.85 16.88 -5.57
C GLU A 264 -12.47 16.22 -4.32
N GLU A 265 -12.16 14.94 -4.12
CA GLU A 265 -12.73 14.09 -3.07
C GLU A 265 -11.84 12.87 -2.84
N VAL A 266 -11.94 12.23 -1.67
CA VAL A 266 -11.31 10.93 -1.41
C VAL A 266 -12.33 9.82 -1.64
N GLY A 267 -12.01 8.85 -2.49
CA GLY A 267 -12.77 7.62 -2.63
C GLY A 267 -12.56 6.69 -1.43
N ILE A 268 -13.65 6.29 -0.78
CA ILE A 268 -13.68 5.30 0.30
C ILE A 268 -14.25 4.00 -0.25
N VAL A 269 -13.42 2.96 -0.35
CA VAL A 269 -13.82 1.67 -0.90
C VAL A 269 -14.64 0.87 0.11
N THR A 270 -15.81 0.38 -0.32
CA THR A 270 -16.81 -0.25 0.54
C THR A 270 -16.97 -1.76 0.35
N ASP A 271 -16.28 -2.35 -0.63
CA ASP A 271 -16.18 -3.78 -0.86
C ASP A 271 -14.82 -4.32 -0.41
N TYR A 272 -14.80 -5.57 0.10
CA TYR A 272 -13.60 -6.23 0.64
C TYR A 272 -12.90 -5.45 1.78
N THR A 273 -13.65 -4.66 2.54
CA THR A 273 -13.17 -3.89 3.70
C THR A 273 -13.95 -4.22 4.97
N ASP A 274 -13.44 -3.80 6.13
CA ASP A 274 -14.18 -3.85 7.39
C ASP A 274 -15.11 -2.62 7.52
N PRO A 275 -16.43 -2.81 7.76
CA PRO A 275 -17.37 -1.70 7.82
C PRO A 275 -17.11 -0.71 8.96
N ASP A 276 -16.70 -1.18 10.14
CA ASP A 276 -16.51 -0.32 11.31
C ASP A 276 -15.25 0.54 11.13
N LEU A 277 -14.19 -0.05 10.59
CA LEU A 277 -12.96 0.69 10.23
C LEU A 277 -13.22 1.66 9.08
N THR A 278 -14.04 1.29 8.11
CA THR A 278 -14.46 2.16 7.00
C THR A 278 -15.20 3.40 7.51
N GLU A 279 -16.15 3.24 8.43
CA GLU A 279 -16.85 4.37 9.07
C GLU A 279 -15.92 5.25 9.91
N PHE A 280 -14.96 4.66 10.59
CA PHE A 280 -13.94 5.42 11.29
C PHE A 280 -13.08 6.25 10.33
N ASN A 281 -12.70 5.68 9.19
CA ASN A 281 -11.87 6.37 8.21
C ASN A 281 -12.59 7.56 7.56
N LYS A 282 -13.91 7.47 7.31
CA LYS A 282 -14.75 8.61 6.89
C LYS A 282 -14.66 9.78 7.88
N LYS A 283 -14.72 9.48 9.19
CA LYS A 283 -14.59 10.51 10.24
C LYS A 283 -13.19 11.14 10.25
N LEU A 284 -12.14 10.40 9.92
CA LEU A 284 -10.79 10.97 9.77
C LEU A 284 -10.74 11.95 8.60
N VAL A 285 -11.32 11.60 7.44
CA VAL A 285 -11.43 12.51 6.30
C VAL A 285 -12.15 13.79 6.70
N GLU A 286 -13.34 13.70 7.30
CA GLU A 286 -14.12 14.85 7.74
C GLU A 286 -13.38 15.75 8.74
N GLN A 287 -12.55 15.15 9.61
CA GLN A 287 -11.88 15.87 10.69
C GLN A 287 -10.55 16.52 10.26
N TYR A 288 -9.82 15.90 9.33
CA TYR A 288 -8.41 16.22 9.07
C TYR A 288 -8.12 16.69 7.64
N LEU A 289 -8.97 16.38 6.67
CA LEU A 289 -8.74 16.74 5.27
C LEU A 289 -9.51 18.02 4.91
N SER A 290 -9.05 18.68 3.84
CA SER A 290 -9.74 19.84 3.27
C SER A 290 -10.78 19.46 2.20
N VAL A 291 -10.77 18.18 1.79
CA VAL A 291 -11.62 17.59 0.76
C VAL A 291 -12.63 16.62 1.38
N PRO A 292 -13.82 16.47 0.78
CA PRO A 292 -14.81 15.48 1.24
C PRO A 292 -14.38 14.05 0.89
N TRP A 293 -15.13 13.08 1.40
CA TRP A 293 -15.10 11.71 0.91
C TRP A 293 -16.32 11.39 0.01
N VAL A 294 -16.17 10.37 -0.82
CA VAL A 294 -17.23 9.71 -1.58
C VAL A 294 -17.11 8.20 -1.40
N GLU A 295 -18.23 7.49 -1.23
CA GLU A 295 -18.19 6.03 -1.26
C GLU A 295 -17.98 5.52 -2.69
N THR A 296 -17.15 4.51 -2.83
CA THR A 296 -16.93 3.85 -4.10
C THR A 296 -16.74 2.34 -3.93
N LYS A 297 -16.61 1.65 -5.05
CA LYS A 297 -16.37 0.21 -5.11
C LYS A 297 -15.38 -0.09 -6.21
N CYS A 298 -14.49 -1.02 -5.93
CA CYS A 298 -13.60 -1.57 -6.94
C CYS A 298 -14.29 -2.65 -7.78
N GLY A 299 -15.29 -3.32 -7.22
CA GLY A 299 -15.93 -4.52 -7.80
C GLY A 299 -15.22 -5.82 -7.42
N HIS A 300 -13.95 -5.74 -7.01
CA HIS A 300 -13.07 -6.86 -6.67
C HIS A 300 -12.11 -6.49 -5.54
N ALA A 301 -11.35 -7.49 -5.10
CA ALA A 301 -10.18 -7.32 -4.27
C ALA A 301 -9.09 -6.54 -5.01
N CYS A 302 -9.18 -5.22 -5.00
CA CYS A 302 -8.45 -4.36 -5.92
C CYS A 302 -7.02 -4.01 -5.54
N SER A 303 -6.62 -4.24 -4.29
CA SER A 303 -5.29 -3.88 -3.80
C SER A 303 -5.00 -4.64 -2.50
N ASP A 304 -3.87 -4.38 -1.86
CA ASP A 304 -3.32 -5.17 -0.75
C ASP A 304 -4.21 -5.27 0.50
N HIS A 305 -5.14 -4.33 0.72
CA HIS A 305 -6.15 -4.41 1.79
C HIS A 305 -6.97 -5.70 1.71
N ALA A 306 -7.15 -6.25 0.52
CA ALA A 306 -7.93 -7.46 0.31
C ALA A 306 -7.21 -8.72 0.83
N SER A 307 -5.87 -8.74 0.81
CA SER A 307 -5.07 -9.79 1.46
C SER A 307 -5.33 -9.84 2.97
N TRP A 308 -5.40 -8.67 3.61
CA TRP A 308 -5.72 -8.53 5.03
C TRP A 308 -7.16 -8.93 5.34
N ASN A 309 -8.12 -8.45 4.51
CA ASN A 309 -9.54 -8.78 4.65
C ASN A 309 -9.78 -10.29 4.53
N LYS A 310 -9.16 -10.94 3.52
CA LYS A 310 -9.22 -12.39 3.30
C LYS A 310 -8.71 -13.18 4.51
N ALA A 311 -7.72 -12.66 5.22
CA ALA A 311 -7.22 -13.26 6.47
C ALA A 311 -8.05 -12.94 7.72
N GLY A 312 -9.13 -12.16 7.58
CA GLY A 312 -10.03 -11.76 8.66
C GLY A 312 -9.50 -10.62 9.53
N TYR A 313 -8.48 -9.89 9.07
CA TYR A 313 -8.01 -8.68 9.72
C TYR A 313 -8.85 -7.47 9.27
N PRO A 314 -9.16 -6.51 10.17
CA PRO A 314 -9.84 -5.28 9.77
C PRO A 314 -8.96 -4.45 8.82
N SER A 315 -9.43 -4.26 7.60
CA SER A 315 -8.75 -3.44 6.59
C SER A 315 -9.70 -2.44 5.93
N VAL A 316 -9.16 -1.29 5.54
CA VAL A 316 -9.85 -0.23 4.79
C VAL A 316 -8.98 0.18 3.61
N PHE A 317 -9.60 0.74 2.57
CA PHE A 317 -8.90 1.23 1.39
C PHE A 317 -9.46 2.60 0.98
N THR A 318 -8.55 3.52 0.72
CA THR A 318 -8.85 4.84 0.15
C THR A 318 -8.09 5.06 -1.14
N ILE A 319 -8.79 5.59 -2.13
CA ILE A 319 -8.32 5.87 -3.48
C ILE A 319 -8.65 7.32 -3.84
N GLU A 320 -7.95 7.89 -4.80
CA GLU A 320 -8.02 9.30 -5.24
C GLU A 320 -9.42 9.86 -5.60
N SER A 321 -10.44 9.06 -5.90
CA SER A 321 -11.80 9.56 -6.18
C SER A 321 -12.83 8.43 -6.28
N ALA A 322 -14.09 8.76 -6.62
CA ALA A 322 -15.02 7.75 -7.12
C ALA A 322 -14.43 7.01 -8.33
N TYR A 323 -14.62 5.69 -8.41
CA TYR A 323 -13.95 4.81 -9.39
C TYR A 323 -14.07 5.27 -10.86
N GLU A 324 -15.18 5.88 -11.26
CA GLU A 324 -15.36 6.44 -12.62
C GLU A 324 -14.44 7.63 -12.95
N ASN A 325 -13.78 8.21 -11.94
CA ASN A 325 -12.93 9.40 -12.02
C ASN A 325 -11.45 9.11 -11.75
N VAL A 326 -11.12 7.89 -11.36
CA VAL A 326 -9.75 7.40 -11.19
C VAL A 326 -8.97 7.45 -12.50
N ASN A 327 -7.65 7.54 -12.42
CA ASN A 327 -6.68 7.54 -13.51
C ASN A 327 -6.58 6.20 -14.28
N VAL A 328 -7.71 5.68 -14.77
CA VAL A 328 -7.73 4.43 -15.55
C VAL A 328 -7.12 4.57 -16.94
N GLN A 329 -6.83 5.79 -17.38
CA GLN A 329 -6.30 6.06 -18.72
C GLN A 329 -4.78 5.83 -18.81
N TYR A 330 -4.03 6.16 -17.76
CA TYR A 330 -2.58 6.17 -17.81
C TYR A 330 -1.94 5.05 -16.97
N VAL A 331 -2.57 4.59 -15.88
CA VAL A 331 -2.05 3.49 -15.06
C VAL A 331 -1.75 2.24 -15.88
N HIS A 332 -0.76 1.47 -15.43
CA HIS A 332 -0.19 0.34 -16.15
C HIS A 332 0.33 0.66 -17.57
N THR A 333 0.71 1.91 -17.83
CA THR A 333 1.35 2.29 -19.09
C THR A 333 2.64 3.07 -18.86
N GLN A 334 3.38 3.31 -19.93
CA GLN A 334 4.56 4.19 -19.92
C GLN A 334 4.21 5.68 -19.69
N ASN A 335 2.92 6.04 -19.74
CA ASN A 335 2.43 7.40 -19.60
C ASN A 335 1.89 7.69 -18.19
N ASP A 336 1.94 6.73 -17.26
CA ASP A 336 1.70 7.02 -15.84
C ASP A 336 2.90 7.80 -15.26
N THR A 337 3.01 9.07 -15.66
CA THR A 337 4.04 10.01 -15.21
C THR A 337 3.39 11.21 -14.53
N TYR A 338 4.05 11.76 -13.50
CA TYR A 338 3.50 12.88 -12.72
C TYR A 338 3.36 14.19 -13.52
N ASP A 339 3.93 14.26 -14.73
CA ASP A 339 3.93 15.42 -15.62
C ASP A 339 3.05 15.25 -16.87
N ILE A 340 2.28 14.15 -16.96
CA ILE A 340 1.45 13.85 -18.14
C ILE A 340 0.24 14.78 -18.28
N SER A 341 -0.34 15.23 -17.17
CA SER A 341 -1.58 15.99 -17.10
C SER A 341 -1.57 16.95 -15.91
N ASP A 342 -2.35 18.02 -16.01
CA ASP A 342 -2.67 18.92 -14.88
C ASP A 342 -3.65 18.30 -13.88
N GLU A 343 -4.18 17.11 -14.18
CA GLU A 343 -5.01 16.31 -13.28
C GLU A 343 -4.17 15.57 -12.22
N PHE A 344 -2.85 15.42 -12.41
CA PHE A 344 -1.96 14.90 -11.38
C PHE A 344 -1.67 16.00 -10.34
N SER A 345 -2.04 15.77 -9.08
CA SER A 345 -2.07 16.78 -8.02
C SER A 345 -1.28 16.34 -6.78
N PHE A 346 -0.16 17.02 -6.52
CA PHE A 346 0.60 16.80 -5.29
C PHE A 346 -0.10 17.36 -4.06
N GLU A 347 -0.95 18.37 -4.23
CA GLU A 347 -1.87 18.86 -3.19
C GLU A 347 -2.84 17.76 -2.75
N HIS A 348 -3.32 16.95 -3.71
CA HIS A 348 -4.21 15.84 -3.43
C HIS A 348 -3.48 14.71 -2.68
N MET A 349 -2.27 14.35 -3.11
CA MET A 349 -1.39 13.42 -2.37
C MET A 349 -1.14 13.88 -0.93
N LEU A 350 -1.04 15.19 -0.70
CA LEU A 350 -0.87 15.74 0.65
C LEU A 350 -2.11 15.46 1.53
N GLU A 351 -3.32 15.46 0.97
CA GLU A 351 -4.54 15.08 1.72
C GLU A 351 -4.48 13.61 2.18
N PHE A 352 -3.94 12.69 1.39
CA PHE A 352 -3.71 11.30 1.82
C PHE A 352 -2.61 11.19 2.87
N SER A 353 -1.56 12.01 2.79
CA SER A 353 -0.55 12.10 3.84
C SER A 353 -1.16 12.57 5.17
N LYS A 354 -2.11 13.52 5.14
CA LYS A 354 -2.88 13.94 6.33
C LYS A 354 -3.72 12.80 6.89
N LEU A 355 -4.38 12.04 6.02
CA LEU A 355 -5.19 10.89 6.41
C LEU A 355 -4.31 9.84 7.11
N ALA A 356 -3.14 9.53 6.56
CA ALA A 356 -2.16 8.61 7.15
C ALA A 356 -1.70 9.07 8.54
N VAL A 357 -1.38 10.35 8.72
CA VAL A 357 -1.04 10.92 10.04
C VAL A 357 -2.20 10.76 11.03
N GLY A 358 -3.43 11.09 10.61
CA GLY A 358 -4.63 10.93 11.44
C GLY A 358 -4.88 9.48 11.84
N PHE A 359 -4.77 8.55 10.90
CA PHE A 359 -4.95 7.12 11.12
C PHE A 359 -3.92 6.57 12.11
N ALA A 360 -2.64 6.90 11.91
CA ALA A 360 -1.55 6.47 12.78
C ALA A 360 -1.74 6.96 14.22
N ILE A 361 -2.06 8.24 14.43
CA ILE A 361 -2.16 8.83 15.77
C ILE A 361 -3.44 8.38 16.49
N GLU A 362 -4.59 8.39 15.81
CA GLU A 362 -5.86 8.09 16.48
C GLU A 362 -5.99 6.62 16.87
N LEU A 363 -5.42 5.70 16.09
CA LEU A 363 -5.45 4.27 16.39
C LEU A 363 -4.20 3.79 17.14
N GLY A 364 -3.04 4.38 16.85
CA GLY A 364 -1.78 4.09 17.54
C GLY A 364 -1.72 4.67 18.94
N GLY A 365 -2.47 5.74 19.22
CA GLY A 365 -2.32 6.55 20.43
C GLY A 365 -1.02 7.35 20.41
N TRP A 366 -0.84 8.24 21.38
CA TRP A 366 0.43 8.98 21.52
C TRP A 366 0.73 9.26 22.99
N LYS A 367 1.77 8.60 23.50
CA LYS A 367 2.30 8.90 24.82
C LYS A 367 3.18 10.15 24.79
N LYS A 368 2.65 11.28 25.25
CA LYS A 368 3.45 12.51 25.41
C LYS A 368 4.54 12.26 26.45
N SER A 369 5.79 12.60 26.11
CA SER A 369 6.90 12.59 27.07
C SER A 369 6.57 13.54 28.23
N SER A 370 6.55 12.98 29.44
CA SER A 370 6.37 13.68 30.72
C SER A 370 7.52 14.61 31.05
#